data_AF-A0A432TWG1-F1
#
_entry.id   AF-A0A432TWG1-F1
#
_cell.length_a   1.000
_cell.length_b   1.000
_cell.length_c   1.000
_cell.angle_alpha   90.00
_cell.angle_beta   90.00
_cell.angle_gamma   90.00
#
_symmetry.space_group_name_H-M   'P 1'
#
loop_
_entity.id
_entity.type
_entity.pdbx_description
1 polymer ?
#
loop_
_entity_poly.entity_id
_entity_poly.type
_entity_poly.pdbx_seq_one_letter_code
_entity_poly.pdbx_strand_id
1 'polypeptide(L)'
;MVRILFIFFIFIFTLSSNISYSTEFSGAYLNYPNTVIREIDTYFEKGRFIEAEAVIDNILSNPDDYTSEEMAFSYLRKGLLYKYRGEFDKAISYYEKAAEISPVLKISNDAKAHLSAVYFYLGRLDEAEDLLREVLESTKDERQIKFCNYWLRYIRKIKEYQKSFGPVAFACGRGSLLAVADKLNLPVRWEEIVKLSVNNNGVSLGQIKNFLKKKGVKARVVKADLEKLVRSPDPKIVLLKSKHYVVILGRKGADVAYLDPSKGRKILVENLDLFKEKFTGYALVFNNEKYTEVAPKIADTLFGAYCWCCPPGELGGPEDNPNTEYETTDCGSSVGLPAILTNTATLNLVISDTDFRYKHFGIEFLLKRTYNADSPHVSVFGKGWSWYYGTRLRKTPSENIDWYTPTGRIIHFYYDASTGNYIPEYGVSDRLWKKDNNFIVL
;
A
#
# COMPACT_ATOMS: atom_id res chain seq x y z
N MET A 1 -4.75 -8.13 64.31
CA MET A 1 -4.51 -7.28 63.12
C MET A 1 -3.67 -8.09 62.14
N VAL A 2 -4.30 -8.82 61.22
CA VAL A 2 -3.60 -9.71 60.27
C VAL A 2 -3.48 -8.98 58.94
N ARG A 3 -2.25 -8.72 58.48
CA ARG A 3 -1.98 -8.19 57.14
C ARG A 3 -1.88 -9.34 56.16
N ILE A 4 -2.82 -9.41 55.22
CA ILE A 4 -2.79 -10.34 54.09
C ILE A 4 -1.93 -9.70 52.99
N LEU A 5 -0.86 -10.39 52.59
CA LEU A 5 0.02 -10.00 51.50
C LEU A 5 -0.61 -10.47 50.18
N PHE A 6 -1.07 -9.54 49.33
CA PHE A 6 -1.48 -9.86 47.97
C PHE A 6 -0.24 -9.88 47.06
N ILE A 7 0.15 -11.07 46.62
CA ILE A 7 1.18 -11.26 45.59
C ILE A 7 0.46 -11.23 44.23
N PHE A 8 0.67 -10.16 43.46
CA PHE A 8 0.25 -10.10 42.06
C PHE A 8 1.21 -10.92 41.20
N PHE A 9 0.76 -12.08 40.73
CA PHE A 9 1.42 -12.78 39.62
C PHE A 9 1.07 -12.07 38.31
N ILE A 10 2.00 -11.29 37.77
CA ILE A 10 1.92 -10.80 36.39
C ILE A 10 2.31 -11.96 35.48
N PHE A 11 1.32 -12.64 34.90
CA PHE A 11 1.56 -13.58 33.79
C PHE A 11 1.92 -12.77 32.54
N ILE A 12 3.22 -12.69 32.23
CA ILE A 12 3.68 -12.24 30.92
C ILE A 12 3.46 -13.41 29.95
N PHE A 13 2.34 -13.40 29.24
CA PHE A 13 2.18 -14.25 28.06
C PHE A 13 3.14 -13.74 26.97
N THR A 14 4.30 -14.38 26.84
CA THR A 14 5.12 -14.25 25.63
C THR A 14 4.41 -15.04 24.52
N LEU A 15 3.48 -14.39 23.81
CA LEU A 15 3.06 -14.86 22.50
C LEU A 15 4.28 -14.75 21.58
N SER A 16 4.95 -15.88 21.32
CA SER A 16 5.89 -16.00 20.21
C SER A 16 5.09 -15.90 18.92
N SER A 17 4.89 -14.68 18.43
CA SER A 17 4.35 -14.48 17.09
C SER A 17 5.40 -14.99 16.11
N ASN A 18 5.17 -16.17 15.52
CA ASN A 18 5.82 -16.49 14.26
C ASN A 18 5.26 -15.48 13.27
N ILE A 19 6.05 -14.45 12.96
CA ILE A 19 5.68 -13.44 11.98
C ILE A 19 5.51 -14.19 10.65
N SER A 20 4.28 -14.26 10.14
CA SER A 20 3.98 -14.72 8.79
C SER A 20 4.13 -13.51 7.88
N TYR A 21 5.16 -13.55 7.07
CA TYR A 21 5.52 -12.47 6.18
C TYR A 21 4.96 -12.79 4.81
N SER A 22 3.66 -12.76 4.59
CA SER A 22 3.16 -12.96 3.22
C SER A 22 3.55 -11.80 2.27
N THR A 23 3.62 -12.00 0.97
CA THR A 23 3.30 -10.98 -0.04
C THR A 23 1.94 -11.31 -0.63
N GLU A 24 1.46 -10.49 -1.57
CA GLU A 24 0.29 -10.90 -2.36
C GLU A 24 0.57 -12.21 -3.07
N PHE A 25 -0.40 -13.12 -3.04
CA PHE A 25 -0.26 -14.47 -3.60
C PHE A 25 0.92 -15.28 -3.06
N SER A 26 1.66 -14.82 -2.05
CA SER A 26 2.48 -15.76 -1.30
C SER A 26 1.54 -16.70 -0.56
N GLY A 27 1.96 -17.94 -0.36
CA GLY A 27 1.07 -18.94 0.20
C GLY A 27 0.21 -19.60 -0.87
N ALA A 28 -0.04 -18.90 -1.98
CA ALA A 28 -0.80 -19.43 -3.09
C ALA A 28 -0.07 -20.55 -3.82
N TYR A 29 1.24 -20.64 -3.63
CA TYR A 29 2.11 -21.65 -4.21
C TYR A 29 2.84 -22.50 -3.16
N LEU A 30 2.51 -22.41 -1.86
CA LEU A 30 3.11 -23.26 -0.81
C LEU A 30 2.88 -24.76 -1.04
N ASN A 31 1.73 -25.11 -1.62
CA ASN A 31 1.38 -26.49 -1.98
C ASN A 31 1.56 -26.76 -3.48
N TYR A 32 2.29 -25.90 -4.19
CA TYR A 32 2.48 -26.06 -5.64
C TYR A 32 3.39 -27.27 -5.94
N PRO A 33 3.18 -28.04 -7.01
CA PRO A 33 3.97 -29.25 -7.24
C PRO A 33 5.47 -28.99 -7.44
N ASN A 34 5.80 -27.87 -8.11
CA ASN A 34 7.19 -27.50 -8.37
C ASN A 34 7.90 -27.01 -7.08
N THR A 35 9.02 -27.66 -6.75
CA THR A 35 9.78 -27.40 -5.50
C THR A 35 10.50 -26.07 -5.48
N VAL A 36 11.03 -25.61 -6.62
CA VAL A 36 11.72 -24.31 -6.75
C VAL A 36 10.72 -23.17 -6.57
N ILE A 37 9.56 -23.27 -7.22
CA ILE A 37 8.46 -22.32 -7.05
C ILE A 37 8.01 -22.24 -5.59
N ARG A 38 7.84 -23.40 -4.95
CA ARG A 38 7.54 -23.48 -3.52
C ARG A 38 8.59 -22.83 -2.64
N GLU A 39 9.87 -23.03 -2.94
CA GLU A 39 10.97 -22.45 -2.18
C GLU A 39 10.93 -20.92 -2.24
N ILE A 40 10.86 -20.36 -3.46
CA ILE A 40 10.74 -18.92 -3.67
C ILE A 40 9.51 -18.40 -2.92
N ASP A 41 8.35 -19.04 -3.08
CA ASP A 41 7.11 -18.62 -2.41
C ASP A 41 7.21 -18.72 -0.88
N THR A 42 7.98 -19.68 -0.36
CA THR A 42 8.26 -19.84 1.07
C THR A 42 9.16 -18.71 1.59
N TYR A 43 10.16 -18.28 0.83
CA TYR A 43 10.97 -17.13 1.23
C TYR A 43 10.14 -15.84 1.21
N PHE A 44 9.28 -15.69 0.19
CA PHE A 44 8.33 -14.58 0.14
C PHE A 44 7.41 -14.61 1.35
N GLU A 45 6.79 -15.76 1.69
CA GLU A 45 5.98 -16.01 2.91
C GLU A 45 6.70 -15.81 4.25
N LYS A 46 8.03 -15.86 4.24
CA LYS A 46 8.87 -15.62 5.41
C LYS A 46 9.55 -14.26 5.38
N GLY A 47 9.25 -13.41 4.39
CA GLY A 47 9.77 -12.04 4.31
C GLY A 47 11.27 -12.00 4.08
N ARG A 48 11.83 -13.13 3.66
CA ARG A 48 13.25 -13.36 3.38
C ARG A 48 13.52 -12.94 1.94
N PHE A 49 13.25 -11.67 1.64
CA PHE A 49 13.27 -11.14 0.27
C PHE A 49 14.66 -11.15 -0.35
N ILE A 50 15.71 -10.99 0.46
CA ILE A 50 17.10 -11.07 0.00
C ILE A 50 17.41 -12.49 -0.48
N GLU A 51 17.03 -13.49 0.30
CA GLU A 51 17.24 -14.90 -0.06
C GLU A 51 16.36 -15.30 -1.27
N ALA A 52 15.11 -14.83 -1.31
CA ALA A 52 14.25 -15.02 -2.47
C ALA A 52 14.86 -14.42 -3.74
N GLU A 53 15.38 -13.19 -3.65
CA GLU A 53 16.02 -12.50 -4.78
C GLU A 53 17.28 -13.23 -5.24
N ALA A 54 18.09 -13.77 -4.32
CA ALA A 54 19.28 -14.54 -4.65
C ALA A 54 18.94 -15.81 -5.45
N VAL A 55 17.89 -16.55 -5.06
CA VAL A 55 17.42 -17.74 -5.81
C VAL A 55 16.90 -17.35 -7.18
N ILE A 56 16.07 -16.30 -7.24
CA ILE A 56 15.54 -15.78 -8.51
C ILE A 56 16.69 -15.36 -9.45
N ASP A 57 17.68 -14.64 -8.95
CA ASP A 57 18.79 -14.15 -9.77
C ASP A 57 19.69 -15.29 -10.26
N ASN A 58 19.84 -16.37 -9.47
CA ASN A 58 20.50 -17.59 -9.93
C ASN A 58 19.75 -18.23 -11.11
N ILE A 59 18.43 -18.41 -10.99
CA ILE A 59 17.58 -19.00 -12.05
C ILE A 59 17.67 -18.18 -13.34
N LEU A 60 17.52 -16.86 -13.22
CA LEU A 60 17.52 -15.96 -14.37
C LEU A 60 18.90 -15.80 -15.02
N SER A 61 19.99 -16.14 -14.31
CA SER A 61 21.36 -16.12 -14.84
C SER A 61 21.76 -17.44 -15.51
N ASN A 62 21.08 -18.54 -15.21
CA ASN A 62 21.38 -19.88 -15.73
C ASN A 62 20.13 -20.51 -16.39
N PRO A 63 19.55 -19.89 -17.43
CA PRO A 63 18.23 -20.28 -17.94
C PRO A 63 18.17 -21.70 -18.50
N ASP A 64 19.29 -22.28 -18.95
CA ASP A 64 19.36 -23.64 -19.49
C ASP A 64 19.18 -24.72 -18.40
N ASP A 65 19.40 -24.37 -17.13
CA ASP A 65 19.29 -25.29 -15.99
C ASP A 65 17.86 -25.38 -15.42
N TYR A 66 16.92 -24.54 -15.91
CA TYR A 66 15.59 -24.40 -15.34
C TYR A 66 14.47 -24.48 -16.38
N THR A 67 13.30 -24.92 -15.92
CA THR A 67 12.11 -25.04 -16.78
C THR A 67 11.51 -23.68 -17.10
N SER A 68 10.77 -23.58 -18.21
CA SER A 68 10.02 -22.35 -18.56
C SER A 68 9.01 -21.94 -17.49
N GLU A 69 8.47 -22.92 -16.74
CA GLU A 69 7.58 -22.66 -15.61
C GLU A 69 8.31 -21.96 -14.44
N GLU A 70 9.49 -22.45 -14.07
CA GLU A 70 10.33 -21.85 -13.01
C GLU A 70 10.85 -20.48 -13.41
N MET A 71 11.27 -20.33 -14.68
CA MET A 71 11.67 -19.04 -15.22
C MET A 71 10.50 -18.04 -15.19
N ALA A 72 9.32 -18.43 -15.66
CA ALA A 72 8.14 -17.56 -15.65
C ALA A 72 7.78 -17.10 -14.23
N PHE A 73 7.80 -18.02 -13.26
CA PHE A 73 7.57 -17.68 -11.86
C PHE A 73 8.64 -16.75 -11.29
N SER A 74 9.90 -16.95 -11.67
CA SER A 74 11.03 -16.10 -11.27
C SER A 74 10.89 -14.68 -11.84
N TYR A 75 10.51 -14.54 -13.12
CA TYR A 75 10.17 -13.23 -13.71
C TYR A 75 9.01 -12.56 -12.97
N LEU A 76 7.92 -13.31 -12.68
CA LEU A 76 6.77 -12.81 -11.92
C LEU A 76 7.19 -12.26 -10.55
N ARG A 77 8.00 -13.01 -9.79
CA ARG A 77 8.45 -12.62 -8.45
C ARG A 77 9.49 -11.50 -8.49
N LYS A 78 10.35 -11.44 -9.51
CA LYS A 78 11.27 -10.31 -9.71
C LYS A 78 10.51 -9.01 -10.05
N GLY A 79 9.49 -9.10 -10.90
CA GLY A 79 8.58 -7.99 -11.18
C GLY A 79 7.91 -7.46 -9.92
N LEU A 80 7.50 -8.36 -9.02
CA LEU A 80 6.95 -8.01 -7.71
C LEU A 80 7.95 -7.24 -6.84
N LEU A 81 9.21 -7.68 -6.75
CA LEU A 81 10.25 -6.94 -6.01
C LEU A 81 10.47 -5.54 -6.58
N TYR A 82 10.54 -5.40 -7.90
CA TYR A 82 10.69 -4.08 -8.54
C TYR A 82 9.46 -3.18 -8.36
N LYS A 83 8.25 -3.75 -8.40
CA LYS A 83 7.00 -3.02 -8.06
C LYS A 83 7.10 -2.43 -6.65
N TYR A 84 7.49 -3.25 -5.66
CA TYR A 84 7.65 -2.80 -4.27
C TYR A 84 8.75 -1.74 -4.09
N ARG A 85 9.77 -1.72 -4.96
CA ARG A 85 10.81 -0.69 -4.99
C ARG A 85 10.38 0.60 -5.73
N GLY A 86 9.22 0.62 -6.38
CA GLY A 86 8.75 1.74 -7.20
C GLY A 86 9.43 1.83 -8.58
N GLU A 87 10.14 0.77 -9.00
CA GLU A 87 10.80 0.68 -10.29
C GLU A 87 9.83 0.09 -11.34
N PHE A 88 8.75 0.82 -11.62
CA PHE A 88 7.64 0.33 -12.46
C PHE A 88 8.03 -0.09 -13.87
N ASP A 89 8.96 0.60 -14.52
CA ASP A 89 9.42 0.25 -15.86
C ASP A 89 10.05 -1.15 -15.89
N LYS A 90 10.85 -1.47 -14.86
CA LYS A 90 11.39 -2.82 -14.69
C LYS A 90 10.27 -3.79 -14.36
N ALA A 91 9.41 -3.46 -13.41
CA ALA A 91 8.29 -4.32 -13.03
C ALA A 91 7.44 -4.74 -14.23
N ILE A 92 7.09 -3.80 -15.12
CA ILE A 92 6.37 -4.06 -16.37
C ILE A 92 7.12 -5.08 -17.22
N SER A 93 8.39 -4.83 -17.53
CA SER A 93 9.19 -5.74 -18.37
C SER A 93 9.26 -7.17 -17.80
N TYR A 94 9.42 -7.30 -16.49
CA TYR A 94 9.44 -8.60 -15.82
C TYR A 94 8.07 -9.29 -15.85
N TYR A 95 6.96 -8.55 -15.66
CA TYR A 95 5.62 -9.12 -15.72
C TYR A 95 5.20 -9.52 -17.14
N GLU A 96 5.51 -8.70 -18.14
CA GLU A 96 5.26 -9.01 -19.56
C GLU A 96 5.99 -10.29 -19.95
N LYS A 97 7.27 -10.39 -19.59
CA LYS A 97 8.08 -11.59 -19.86
C LYS A 97 7.55 -12.83 -19.15
N ALA A 98 7.11 -12.70 -17.89
CA ALA A 98 6.46 -13.79 -17.16
C ALA A 98 5.18 -14.25 -17.86
N ALA A 99 4.33 -13.32 -18.31
CA ALA A 99 3.09 -13.63 -19.00
C ALA A 99 3.30 -14.28 -20.37
N GLU A 100 4.34 -13.86 -21.10
CA GLU A 100 4.71 -14.36 -22.43
C GLU A 100 5.25 -15.80 -22.40
N ILE A 101 6.20 -16.10 -21.51
CA ILE A 101 6.90 -17.39 -21.52
C ILE A 101 6.22 -18.47 -20.69
N SER A 102 5.22 -18.10 -19.86
CA SER A 102 4.62 -19.03 -18.92
C SER A 102 3.84 -20.15 -19.64
N PRO A 103 4.20 -21.42 -19.45
CA PRO A 103 3.40 -22.55 -19.93
C PRO A 103 2.15 -22.79 -19.07
N VAL A 104 2.06 -22.12 -17.91
CA VAL A 104 0.97 -22.30 -16.94
C VAL A 104 0.07 -21.07 -16.92
N LEU A 105 -1.22 -21.30 -17.20
CA LEU A 105 -2.23 -20.24 -17.25
C LEU A 105 -2.32 -19.46 -15.92
N LYS A 106 -2.23 -20.15 -14.78
CA LYS A 106 -2.27 -19.52 -13.46
C LYS A 106 -1.14 -18.48 -13.29
N ILE A 107 0.10 -18.83 -13.63
CA ILE A 107 1.26 -17.93 -13.51
C ILE A 107 1.15 -16.76 -14.51
N SER A 108 0.71 -17.03 -15.75
CA SER A 108 0.48 -15.98 -16.75
C SER A 108 -0.59 -14.97 -16.29
N ASN A 109 -1.71 -15.47 -15.75
CA ASN A 109 -2.79 -14.63 -15.23
C ASN A 109 -2.37 -13.84 -13.98
N ASP A 110 -1.57 -14.42 -13.08
CA ASP A 110 -1.00 -13.69 -11.94
C ASP A 110 -0.09 -12.55 -12.42
N ALA A 111 0.73 -12.79 -13.46
CA ALA A 111 1.59 -11.76 -14.05
C ALA A 111 0.76 -10.63 -14.67
N LYS A 112 -0.29 -10.94 -15.44
CA LYS A 112 -1.20 -9.94 -16.03
C LYS A 112 -1.97 -9.14 -14.96
N ALA A 113 -2.44 -9.80 -13.91
CA ALA A 113 -3.13 -9.14 -12.80
C ALA A 113 -2.19 -8.22 -12.01
N HIS A 114 -0.92 -8.59 -11.82
CA HIS A 114 0.05 -7.69 -11.21
C HIS A 114 0.49 -6.55 -12.15
N LEU A 115 0.58 -6.80 -13.45
CA LEU A 115 0.84 -5.78 -14.46
C LEU A 115 -0.28 -4.74 -14.48
N SER A 116 -1.54 -5.16 -14.43
CA SER A 116 -2.68 -4.23 -14.38
C SER A 116 -2.66 -3.34 -13.14
N ALA A 117 -2.24 -3.87 -11.98
CA ALA A 117 -2.02 -3.06 -10.78
C ALA A 117 -0.93 -2.00 -11.02
N VAL A 118 0.17 -2.34 -11.72
CA VAL A 118 1.20 -1.35 -12.10
C VAL A 118 0.62 -0.29 -13.05
N TYR A 119 -0.14 -0.69 -14.07
CA TYR A 119 -0.82 0.24 -14.97
C TYR A 119 -1.78 1.16 -14.24
N PHE A 120 -2.52 0.64 -13.28
CA PHE A 120 -3.36 1.43 -12.40
C PHE A 120 -2.54 2.52 -11.66
N TYR A 121 -1.38 2.19 -11.07
CA TYR A 121 -0.53 3.19 -10.40
C TYR A 121 0.07 4.23 -11.34
N LEU A 122 0.30 3.85 -12.59
CA LEU A 122 0.71 4.77 -13.64
C LEU A 122 -0.47 5.60 -14.20
N GLY A 123 -1.69 5.39 -13.72
CA GLY A 123 -2.89 6.08 -14.23
C GLY A 123 -3.37 5.58 -15.60
N ARG A 124 -2.80 4.48 -16.09
CA ARG A 124 -3.21 3.77 -17.32
C ARG A 124 -4.46 2.92 -17.04
N LEU A 125 -5.55 3.59 -16.69
CA LEU A 125 -6.75 2.94 -16.15
C LEU A 125 -7.48 2.03 -17.16
N ASP A 126 -7.46 2.38 -18.44
CA ASP A 126 -8.06 1.56 -19.50
C ASP A 126 -7.25 0.27 -19.70
N GLU A 127 -5.93 0.38 -19.82
CA GLU A 127 -5.03 -0.78 -19.98
C GLU A 127 -5.04 -1.69 -18.74
N ALA A 128 -5.18 -1.10 -17.55
CA ALA A 128 -5.39 -1.87 -16.33
C ALA A 128 -6.73 -2.63 -16.37
N GLU A 129 -7.81 -1.99 -16.80
CA GLU A 129 -9.13 -2.62 -16.90
C GLU A 129 -9.14 -3.75 -17.94
N ASP A 130 -8.56 -3.54 -19.11
CA ASP A 130 -8.52 -4.52 -20.20
C ASP A 130 -7.79 -5.81 -19.77
N LEU A 131 -6.60 -5.68 -19.16
CA LEU A 131 -5.85 -6.83 -18.64
C LEU A 131 -6.64 -7.61 -17.58
N LEU A 132 -7.35 -6.93 -16.70
CA LEU A 132 -8.15 -7.59 -15.66
C LEU A 132 -9.34 -8.34 -16.25
N ARG A 133 -9.97 -7.80 -17.30
CA ARG A 133 -11.05 -8.47 -18.03
C ARG A 133 -10.54 -9.70 -18.76
N GLU A 134 -9.39 -9.60 -19.41
CA GLU A 134 -8.73 -10.74 -20.07
C GLU A 134 -8.43 -11.88 -19.08
N VAL A 135 -7.95 -11.56 -17.88
CA VAL A 135 -7.75 -12.56 -16.82
C VAL A 135 -9.07 -13.21 -16.41
N LEU A 136 -10.14 -12.43 -16.24
CA LEU A 136 -11.47 -12.93 -15.85
C LEU A 136 -12.12 -13.84 -16.92
N GLU A 137 -11.83 -13.63 -18.19
CA GLU A 137 -12.35 -14.46 -19.28
C GLU A 137 -11.76 -15.88 -19.27
N SER A 138 -10.52 -16.03 -18.81
CA SER A 138 -9.78 -17.30 -18.88
C SER A 138 -9.68 -18.03 -17.54
N THR A 139 -9.77 -17.32 -16.42
CA THR A 139 -9.49 -17.91 -15.11
C THR A 139 -10.69 -18.61 -14.47
N LYS A 140 -10.40 -19.70 -13.76
CA LYS A 140 -11.30 -20.33 -12.77
C LYS A 140 -10.75 -20.25 -11.34
N ASP A 141 -9.56 -19.65 -11.15
CA ASP A 141 -8.99 -19.46 -9.82
C ASP A 141 -9.75 -18.31 -9.14
N GLU A 142 -10.58 -18.67 -8.17
CA GLU A 142 -11.37 -17.75 -7.36
C GLU A 142 -10.56 -16.55 -6.79
N ARG A 143 -9.27 -16.72 -6.49
CA ARG A 143 -8.45 -15.61 -5.97
C ARG A 143 -8.13 -14.60 -7.06
N GLN A 144 -7.83 -15.07 -8.27
CA GLN A 144 -7.65 -14.20 -9.43
C GLN A 144 -8.95 -13.46 -9.73
N ILE A 145 -10.10 -14.15 -9.64
CA ILE A 145 -11.43 -13.54 -9.82
C ILE A 145 -11.67 -12.43 -8.80
N LYS A 146 -11.47 -12.72 -7.50
CA LYS A 146 -11.64 -11.73 -6.41
C LYS A 146 -10.71 -10.54 -6.59
N PHE A 147 -9.43 -10.78 -6.87
CA PHE A 147 -8.44 -9.74 -7.11
C PHE A 147 -8.84 -8.84 -8.29
N CYS A 148 -9.24 -9.43 -9.42
CA CYS A 148 -9.63 -8.66 -10.59
C CYS A 148 -10.91 -7.85 -10.36
N ASN A 149 -11.93 -8.45 -9.75
CA ASN A 149 -13.18 -7.76 -9.45
C ASN A 149 -12.98 -6.58 -8.50
N TYR A 150 -12.12 -6.74 -7.50
CA TYR A 150 -11.72 -5.64 -6.65
C TYR A 150 -11.14 -4.49 -7.47
N TRP A 151 -10.12 -4.77 -8.28
CA TRP A 151 -9.43 -3.74 -9.04
C TRP A 151 -10.35 -3.06 -10.05
N LEU A 152 -11.26 -3.82 -10.68
CA LEU A 152 -12.27 -3.27 -11.59
C LEU A 152 -13.24 -2.33 -10.87
N ARG A 153 -13.73 -2.69 -9.67
CA ARG A 153 -14.56 -1.78 -8.86
C ARG A 153 -13.80 -0.51 -8.50
N TYR A 154 -12.53 -0.66 -8.11
CA TYR A 154 -11.69 0.47 -7.73
C TYR A 154 -11.40 1.38 -8.92
N ILE A 155 -10.99 0.82 -10.06
CA ILE A 155 -10.82 1.53 -11.34
C ILE A 155 -12.10 2.27 -11.71
N ARG A 156 -13.28 1.62 -11.62
CA ARG A 156 -14.56 2.26 -11.92
C ARG A 156 -14.87 3.42 -10.98
N LYS A 157 -14.65 3.26 -9.68
CA LYS A 157 -14.81 4.32 -8.67
C LYS A 157 -13.91 5.51 -8.99
N ILE A 158 -12.65 5.24 -9.35
CA ILE A 158 -11.72 6.28 -9.79
C ILE A 158 -12.23 6.92 -11.08
N LYS A 159 -12.53 6.17 -12.15
CA LYS A 159 -13.04 6.72 -13.42
C LYS A 159 -14.29 7.60 -13.24
N GLU A 160 -15.25 7.18 -12.41
CA GLU A 160 -16.45 7.97 -12.12
C GLU A 160 -16.13 9.25 -11.34
N TYR A 161 -15.23 9.15 -10.37
CA TYR A 161 -14.71 10.33 -9.69
C TYR A 161 -13.99 11.25 -10.68
N GLN A 162 -13.17 10.69 -11.58
CA GLN A 162 -12.45 11.44 -12.61
C GLN A 162 -13.41 12.18 -13.56
N LYS A 163 -14.55 11.57 -13.87
CA LYS A 163 -15.61 12.17 -14.67
C LYS A 163 -16.30 13.33 -13.95
N SER A 164 -16.58 13.16 -12.66
CA SER A 164 -17.33 14.13 -11.84
C SER A 164 -16.49 15.32 -11.34
N PHE A 165 -15.22 15.07 -11.05
CA PHE A 165 -14.33 16.05 -10.41
C PHE A 165 -13.08 16.38 -11.25
N GLY A 166 -12.95 15.79 -12.45
CA GLY A 166 -11.70 15.79 -13.24
C GLY A 166 -10.73 14.72 -12.72
N PRO A 167 -9.64 14.38 -13.44
CA PRO A 167 -8.76 13.28 -13.08
C PRO A 167 -8.24 13.42 -11.64
N VAL A 168 -8.61 12.54 -10.73
CA VAL A 168 -8.20 12.55 -9.32
C VAL A 168 -7.61 11.19 -8.97
N ALA A 169 -6.55 11.21 -8.16
CA ALA A 169 -5.72 10.07 -7.74
C ALA A 169 -4.97 9.44 -8.93
N PHE A 170 -3.66 9.60 -9.14
CA PHE A 170 -2.52 9.45 -8.25
C PHE A 170 -1.46 10.49 -8.57
N ALA A 171 -1.46 11.62 -7.88
CA ALA A 171 -0.39 12.59 -8.06
C ALA A 171 -0.15 13.26 -6.72
N CYS A 172 0.74 12.69 -5.93
CA CYS A 172 1.34 13.40 -4.80
C CYS A 172 1.84 14.80 -5.22
N GLY A 173 2.10 15.04 -6.52
CA GLY A 173 2.41 16.35 -7.06
C GLY A 173 1.24 17.34 -7.02
N ARG A 174 0.02 16.91 -7.38
CA ARG A 174 -1.19 17.73 -7.29
C ARG A 174 -1.60 17.96 -5.83
N GLY A 175 -1.52 16.92 -5.00
CA GLY A 175 -1.80 17.03 -3.58
C GLY A 175 -0.80 17.93 -2.85
N SER A 176 0.48 17.83 -3.19
CA SER A 176 1.52 18.74 -2.69
C SER A 176 1.31 20.17 -3.18
N LEU A 177 0.92 20.35 -4.44
CA LEU A 177 0.60 21.65 -5.00
C LEU A 177 -0.61 22.29 -4.30
N LEU A 178 -1.67 21.54 -4.04
CA LEU A 178 -2.83 22.02 -3.30
C LEU A 178 -2.44 22.44 -1.87
N ALA A 179 -1.66 21.61 -1.18
CA ALA A 179 -1.19 21.91 0.17
C ALA A 179 -0.32 23.18 0.23
N VAL A 180 0.54 23.40 -0.77
CA VAL A 180 1.32 24.64 -0.88
C VAL A 180 0.45 25.83 -1.27
N ALA A 181 -0.48 25.66 -2.21
CA ALA A 181 -1.40 26.71 -2.62
C ALA A 181 -2.21 27.25 -1.44
N ASP A 182 -2.76 26.36 -0.62
CA ASP A 182 -3.49 26.73 0.60
C ASP A 182 -2.59 27.48 1.59
N LYS A 183 -1.38 26.97 1.85
CA LYS A 183 -0.47 27.56 2.85
C LYS A 183 0.12 28.91 2.44
N LEU A 184 0.41 29.09 1.16
CA LEU A 184 0.97 30.33 0.63
C LEU A 184 -0.10 31.28 0.09
N ASN A 185 -1.38 30.91 0.21
CA ASN A 185 -2.52 31.65 -0.35
C ASN A 185 -2.31 32.00 -1.83
N LEU A 186 -1.87 31.01 -2.62
CA LEU A 186 -1.55 31.21 -4.03
C LEU A 186 -2.85 31.42 -4.85
N PRO A 187 -2.81 32.21 -5.94
CA PRO A 187 -3.95 32.43 -6.84
C PRO A 187 -4.18 31.20 -7.75
N VAL A 188 -4.41 30.04 -7.13
CA VAL A 188 -4.55 28.74 -7.78
C VAL A 188 -5.80 28.08 -7.24
N ARG A 189 -6.74 27.75 -8.12
CA ARG A 189 -7.95 27.02 -7.71
C ARG A 189 -7.79 25.52 -7.88
N TRP A 190 -8.49 24.74 -7.06
CA TRP A 190 -8.40 23.27 -7.09
C TRP A 190 -8.84 22.72 -8.46
N GLU A 191 -9.84 23.31 -9.10
CA GLU A 191 -10.35 22.91 -10.42
C GLU A 191 -9.28 23.02 -11.51
N GLU A 192 -8.29 23.87 -11.30
CA GLU A 192 -7.20 24.13 -12.24
C GLU A 192 -6.03 23.18 -12.00
N ILE A 193 -5.78 22.82 -10.73
CA ILE A 193 -4.81 21.80 -10.33
C ILE A 193 -5.22 20.44 -10.90
N VAL A 194 -6.51 20.13 -10.91
CA VAL A 194 -7.01 18.87 -11.47
C VAL A 194 -6.80 18.79 -12.98
N LYS A 195 -6.71 19.93 -13.69
CA LYS A 195 -6.45 19.99 -15.14
C LYS A 195 -4.98 19.85 -15.52
N LEU A 196 -4.04 19.86 -14.57
CA LEU A 196 -2.62 19.58 -14.84
C LEU A 196 -2.48 18.17 -15.42
N SER A 197 -2.11 18.05 -16.70
CA SER A 197 -1.91 16.75 -17.36
C SER A 197 -0.99 15.85 -16.53
N VAL A 198 -1.51 14.70 -16.13
CA VAL A 198 -0.71 13.58 -15.61
C VAL A 198 -0.41 12.72 -16.82
N ASN A 199 0.87 12.52 -17.12
CA ASN A 199 1.26 11.41 -17.98
C ASN A 199 1.43 10.16 -17.09
N ASN A 200 1.82 9.03 -17.69
CA ASN A 200 1.96 7.76 -16.98
C ASN A 200 2.93 7.80 -15.78
N ASN A 201 3.74 8.86 -15.63
CA ASN A 201 4.71 9.00 -14.56
C ASN A 201 4.24 9.86 -13.39
N GLY A 202 3.09 10.53 -13.48
CA GLY A 202 2.66 11.54 -12.51
C GLY A 202 2.77 12.97 -13.07
N VAL A 203 2.82 13.97 -12.18
CA VAL A 203 3.09 15.37 -12.57
C VAL A 203 4.54 15.70 -12.23
N SER A 204 5.33 16.18 -13.19
CA SER A 204 6.72 16.54 -12.92
C SER A 204 6.85 17.88 -12.20
N LEU A 205 7.96 18.10 -11.51
CA LEU A 205 8.27 19.42 -10.91
C LEU A 205 8.29 20.53 -11.97
N GLY A 206 8.73 20.22 -13.20
CA GLY A 206 8.70 21.14 -14.33
C GLY A 206 7.27 21.52 -14.76
N GLN A 207 6.36 20.53 -14.84
CA GLN A 207 4.95 20.78 -15.12
C GLN A 207 4.28 21.63 -14.03
N ILE A 208 4.53 21.33 -12.75
CA ILE A 208 4.03 22.13 -11.61
C ILE A 208 4.55 23.57 -11.69
N LYS A 209 5.86 23.75 -11.93
CA LYS A 209 6.48 25.08 -12.09
C LYS A 209 5.84 25.86 -13.24
N ASN A 210 5.67 25.24 -14.40
CA ASN A 210 5.12 25.91 -15.58
C ASN A 210 3.66 26.31 -15.38
N PHE A 211 2.89 25.48 -14.67
CA PHE A 211 1.53 25.83 -14.26
C PHE A 211 1.50 27.04 -13.31
N LEU A 212 2.34 27.05 -12.28
CA LEU A 212 2.48 28.17 -11.35
C LEU A 212 2.90 29.46 -12.07
N LYS A 213 3.84 29.37 -13.02
CA LYS A 213 4.26 30.52 -13.84
C LYS A 213 3.09 31.14 -14.61
N LYS A 214 2.19 30.33 -15.19
CA LYS A 214 0.97 30.82 -15.87
C LYS A 214 0.01 31.53 -14.92
N LYS A 215 0.10 31.26 -13.61
CA LYS A 215 -0.68 31.92 -12.55
C LYS A 215 0.01 33.13 -11.95
N GLY A 216 1.13 33.58 -12.52
CA GLY A 216 1.91 34.68 -11.99
C GLY A 216 2.67 34.32 -10.71
N VAL A 217 2.72 33.03 -10.34
CA VAL A 217 3.47 32.56 -9.17
C VAL A 217 4.89 32.24 -9.58
N LYS A 218 5.85 32.87 -8.93
CA LYS A 218 7.28 32.60 -9.13
C LYS A 218 7.67 31.35 -8.34
N ALA A 219 8.03 30.29 -9.05
CA ALA A 219 8.57 29.07 -8.46
C ALA A 219 9.80 28.60 -9.26
N ARG A 220 10.74 27.94 -8.58
CA ARG A 220 11.96 27.40 -9.18
C ARG A 220 12.12 25.95 -8.80
N VAL A 221 12.52 25.12 -9.76
CA VAL A 221 12.95 23.75 -9.47
C VAL A 221 14.45 23.80 -9.21
N VAL A 222 14.89 23.25 -8.10
CA VAL A 222 16.25 23.41 -7.60
C VAL A 222 16.82 22.07 -7.19
N LYS A 223 18.14 21.93 -7.32
CA LYS A 223 18.90 20.86 -6.66
C LYS A 223 19.61 21.47 -5.46
N ALA A 224 19.26 21.04 -4.27
CA ALA A 224 19.76 21.64 -3.03
C ALA A 224 19.82 20.60 -1.91
N ASP A 225 20.75 20.82 -0.98
CA ASP A 225 20.84 20.01 0.23
C ASP A 225 19.63 20.28 1.14
N LEU A 226 19.17 19.23 1.81
CA LEU A 226 18.02 19.30 2.72
C LEU A 226 18.23 20.38 3.79
N GLU A 227 19.44 20.45 4.34
CA GLU A 227 19.85 21.38 5.39
C GLU A 227 19.71 22.84 4.98
N LYS A 228 19.84 23.13 3.68
CA LYS A 228 19.61 24.47 3.14
C LYS A 228 18.11 24.73 2.98
N LEU A 229 17.38 23.74 2.45
CA LEU A 229 15.94 23.86 2.21
C LEU A 229 15.13 24.04 3.50
N VAL A 230 15.51 23.38 4.59
CA VAL A 230 14.74 23.42 5.85
C VAL A 230 15.00 24.67 6.70
N ARG A 231 15.99 25.51 6.34
CA ARG A 231 16.27 26.78 7.04
C ARG A 231 15.12 27.77 6.90
N SER A 232 14.46 27.76 5.74
CA SER A 232 13.28 28.58 5.51
C SER A 232 12.03 27.80 5.94
N PRO A 233 11.06 28.46 6.62
CA PRO A 233 9.77 27.87 6.95
C PRO A 233 8.79 27.86 5.76
N ASP A 234 9.18 28.42 4.62
CA ASP A 234 8.31 28.48 3.45
C ASP A 234 8.04 27.06 2.94
N PRO A 235 6.79 26.71 2.61
CA PRO A 235 6.44 25.42 2.02
C PRO A 235 7.22 25.15 0.73
N LYS A 236 7.73 23.92 0.60
CA LYS A 236 8.51 23.46 -0.58
C LYS A 236 8.03 22.07 -0.96
N ILE A 237 7.76 21.85 -2.25
CA ILE A 237 7.46 20.48 -2.72
C ILE A 237 8.80 19.79 -2.96
N VAL A 238 9.03 18.65 -2.34
CA VAL A 238 10.28 17.89 -2.49
C VAL A 238 10.01 16.51 -3.06
N LEU A 239 10.95 16.02 -3.87
CA LEU A 239 10.88 14.69 -4.44
C LEU A 239 11.68 13.68 -3.61
N LEU A 240 11.03 12.58 -3.23
CA LEU A 240 11.63 11.44 -2.57
C LEU A 240 12.05 10.37 -3.58
N LYS A 241 13.04 9.55 -3.22
CA LYS A 241 13.62 8.47 -4.05
C LYS A 241 12.58 7.43 -4.46
N SER A 242 11.53 7.25 -3.66
CA SER A 242 10.37 6.41 -3.96
C SER A 242 9.47 6.97 -5.06
N LYS A 243 9.94 7.97 -5.82
CA LYS A 243 9.15 8.78 -6.76
C LYS A 243 7.90 9.30 -6.06
N HIS A 244 8.02 9.99 -4.92
CA HIS A 244 6.87 10.55 -4.20
C HIS A 244 7.12 11.99 -3.80
N TYR A 245 6.08 12.82 -3.82
CA TYR A 245 6.18 14.21 -3.39
C TYR A 245 5.61 14.42 -2.00
N VAL A 246 6.33 15.20 -1.23
CA VAL A 246 5.87 15.71 0.07
C VAL A 246 6.15 17.20 0.15
N VAL A 247 5.49 17.91 1.07
CA VAL A 247 5.67 19.35 1.27
C VAL A 247 6.44 19.59 2.56
N ILE A 248 7.71 19.98 2.45
CA ILE A 248 8.48 20.43 3.61
C ILE A 248 7.98 21.79 4.07
N LEU A 249 7.81 21.95 5.38
CA LEU A 249 7.40 23.18 6.06
C LEU A 249 8.53 23.85 6.85
N GLY A 250 9.75 23.30 6.75
CA GLY A 250 10.94 23.78 7.45
C GLY A 250 11.30 22.90 8.65
N ARG A 251 12.14 23.44 9.54
CA ARG A 251 12.54 22.75 10.77
C ARG A 251 11.48 22.81 11.86
N LYS A 252 11.39 21.73 12.64
CA LYS A 252 10.75 21.69 13.95
C LYS A 252 11.76 21.15 14.94
N GLY A 253 12.47 22.05 15.61
CA GLY A 253 13.64 21.67 16.43
C GLY A 253 14.78 21.14 15.55
N ALA A 254 15.29 19.96 15.88
CA ALA A 254 16.31 19.26 15.09
C ALA A 254 15.72 18.53 13.85
N ASP A 255 14.41 18.38 13.81
CA ASP A 255 13.69 17.56 12.83
C ASP A 255 13.10 18.41 11.68
N VAL A 256 12.59 17.73 10.67
CA VAL A 256 11.89 18.29 9.51
C VAL A 256 10.39 18.10 9.69
N ALA A 257 9.65 19.20 9.59
CA ALA A 257 8.20 19.15 9.50
C ALA A 257 7.78 19.07 8.03
N TYR A 258 6.88 18.14 7.68
CA TYR A 258 6.39 17.99 6.31
C TYR A 258 4.94 17.51 6.24
N LEU A 259 4.28 17.73 5.11
CA LEU A 259 2.99 17.15 4.77
C LEU A 259 3.18 16.08 3.71
N ASP A 260 2.55 14.94 3.89
CA ASP A 260 2.51 13.88 2.89
C ASP A 260 1.08 13.78 2.33
N PRO A 261 0.85 14.13 1.05
CA PRO A 261 -0.48 14.05 0.44
C PRO A 261 -1.13 12.67 0.49
N SER A 262 -0.35 11.59 0.58
CA SER A 262 -0.87 10.22 0.73
C SER A 262 -1.39 9.94 2.14
N LYS A 263 -0.95 10.72 3.12
CA LYS A 263 -1.32 10.61 4.55
C LYS A 263 -2.29 11.72 4.97
N GLY A 264 -2.86 12.45 4.01
CA GLY A 264 -3.79 13.55 4.22
C GLY A 264 -3.12 14.86 4.63
N ARG A 265 -3.85 15.73 5.35
CA ARG A 265 -3.40 17.10 5.72
C ARG A 265 -2.58 17.16 7.02
N LYS A 266 -2.18 16.02 7.58
CA LYS A 266 -1.46 15.96 8.85
C LYS A 266 0.00 16.37 8.68
N ILE A 267 0.49 17.23 9.57
CA ILE A 267 1.92 17.58 9.64
C ILE A 267 2.65 16.43 10.32
N LEU A 268 3.58 15.82 9.59
CA LEU A 268 4.52 14.82 10.04
C LEU A 268 5.83 15.49 10.47
N VAL A 269 6.55 14.82 11.36
CA VAL A 269 7.84 15.29 11.90
C VAL A 269 8.79 14.12 11.88
N GLU A 270 9.97 14.34 11.32
CA GLU A 270 10.93 13.29 11.02
C GLU A 270 12.35 13.82 11.16
N ASN A 271 13.25 12.99 11.68
CA ASN A 271 14.65 13.37 11.84
C ASN A 271 15.28 13.78 10.48
N LEU A 272 16.08 14.85 10.54
CA LEU A 272 16.70 15.47 9.36
C LEU A 272 17.58 14.51 8.56
N ASP A 273 18.44 13.75 9.22
CA ASP A 273 19.41 12.88 8.55
C ASP A 273 18.69 11.74 7.83
N LEU A 274 17.60 11.24 8.41
CA LEU A 274 16.83 10.15 7.83
C LEU A 274 15.92 10.63 6.70
N PHE A 275 15.36 11.84 6.80
CA PHE A 275 14.69 12.46 5.66
C PHE A 275 15.67 12.68 4.50
N LYS A 276 16.92 13.05 4.79
CA LYS A 276 17.98 13.26 3.79
C LYS A 276 18.27 11.99 2.99
N GLU A 277 18.19 10.81 3.61
CA GLU A 277 18.34 9.54 2.90
C GLU A 277 17.24 9.27 1.88
N LYS A 278 16.00 9.69 2.16
CA LYS A 278 14.84 9.52 1.27
C LYS A 278 14.77 10.62 0.21
N PHE A 279 15.37 11.77 0.47
CA PHE A 279 15.32 12.94 -0.41
C PHE A 279 16.22 12.77 -1.65
N THR A 280 15.70 13.12 -2.83
CA THR A 280 16.48 13.06 -4.08
C THR A 280 17.43 14.24 -4.29
N GLY A 281 17.33 15.28 -3.46
CA GLY A 281 17.99 16.56 -3.67
C GLY A 281 17.17 17.56 -4.50
N TYR A 282 16.03 17.15 -5.07
CA TYR A 282 15.22 18.01 -5.94
C TYR A 282 13.97 18.57 -5.25
N ALA A 283 13.81 19.89 -5.34
CA ALA A 283 12.69 20.60 -4.73
C ALA A 283 12.11 21.68 -5.67
N LEU A 284 10.83 21.98 -5.50
CA LEU A 284 10.18 23.17 -6.01
C LEU A 284 10.04 24.19 -4.87
N VAL A 285 10.66 25.34 -5.03
CA VAL A 285 10.72 26.41 -4.04
C VAL A 285 10.02 27.67 -4.54
N PHE A 286 9.41 28.41 -3.60
CA PHE A 286 8.57 29.58 -3.87
C PHE A 286 9.20 30.89 -3.38
N ASN A 287 10.25 30.79 -2.55
CA ASN A 287 10.93 31.94 -1.98
C ASN A 287 12.01 32.52 -2.92
N ASN A 288 12.57 33.67 -2.54
CA ASN A 288 13.61 34.37 -3.30
C ASN A 288 15.04 33.98 -2.88
N GLU A 289 15.24 32.90 -2.12
CA GLU A 289 16.58 32.48 -1.68
C GLU A 289 17.48 32.08 -2.86
N LYS A 290 18.80 32.19 -2.69
CA LYS A 290 19.76 31.84 -3.76
C LYS A 290 19.91 30.31 -3.86
N TYR A 291 19.12 29.71 -4.73
CA TYR A 291 19.25 28.34 -5.19
C TYR A 291 19.66 28.30 -6.66
N THR A 292 20.46 27.30 -7.03
CA THR A 292 20.76 26.99 -8.42
C THR A 292 19.55 26.29 -9.02
N GLU A 293 18.90 26.97 -9.97
CA GLU A 293 17.77 26.40 -10.69
C GLU A 293 18.25 25.33 -11.67
N VAL A 294 17.55 24.20 -11.71
CA VAL A 294 17.88 23.10 -12.61
C VAL A 294 17.39 23.41 -14.03
N ALA A 295 18.06 22.82 -15.02
CA ALA A 295 17.64 22.94 -16.40
C ALA A 295 16.19 22.46 -16.60
N PRO A 296 15.36 23.13 -17.42
CA PRO A 296 13.97 22.75 -17.66
C PRO A 296 13.81 21.27 -18.07
N LYS A 297 14.69 20.76 -18.94
CA LYS A 297 14.71 19.36 -19.35
C LYS A 297 14.82 18.38 -18.18
N ILE A 298 15.59 18.72 -17.14
CA ILE A 298 15.73 17.89 -15.93
C ILE A 298 14.46 18.03 -15.07
N ALA A 299 13.94 19.25 -14.90
CA ALA A 299 12.72 19.48 -14.13
C ALA A 299 11.52 18.68 -14.66
N ASP A 300 11.45 18.53 -15.99
CA ASP A 300 10.37 17.81 -16.66
C ASP A 300 10.44 16.28 -16.48
N THR A 301 11.58 15.72 -16.04
CA THR A 301 11.75 14.27 -15.78
C THR A 301 11.59 13.86 -14.31
N LEU A 302 11.41 14.82 -13.40
CA LEU A 302 11.32 14.57 -11.96
C LEU A 302 9.85 14.37 -11.59
N PHE A 303 9.38 13.13 -11.47
CA PHE A 303 7.97 12.78 -11.24
C PHE A 303 7.67 12.15 -9.88
N GLY A 304 6.40 12.16 -9.46
CA GLY A 304 5.95 11.44 -8.27
C GLY A 304 4.61 10.70 -8.40
N ALA A 305 4.57 9.44 -7.93
CA ALA A 305 3.45 8.51 -7.85
C ALA A 305 3.50 7.70 -6.52
N TYR A 306 2.34 7.45 -5.89
CA TYR A 306 2.23 6.66 -4.66
C TYR A 306 1.83 5.22 -5.01
N CYS A 307 2.56 4.22 -4.51
CA CYS A 307 2.31 2.81 -4.78
C CYS A 307 1.47 2.21 -3.65
N TRP A 308 0.24 1.79 -3.95
CA TRP A 308 -0.33 0.66 -3.22
C TRP A 308 0.28 -0.60 -3.85
N CYS A 309 0.20 -1.76 -3.24
CA CYS A 309 0.60 -3.00 -3.96
C CYS A 309 -0.60 -3.91 -4.16
N CYS A 310 -1.62 -3.78 -3.30
CA CYS A 310 -2.75 -4.68 -3.19
C CYS A 310 -4.08 -3.95 -3.22
N PRO A 311 -5.16 -4.69 -3.47
CA PRO A 311 -6.42 -4.49 -2.77
C PRO A 311 -6.17 -4.46 -1.27
N PRO A 312 -6.23 -3.32 -0.57
CA PRO A 312 -6.71 -3.36 0.80
C PRO A 312 -8.06 -4.08 0.74
N GLY A 313 -8.32 -5.09 1.56
CA GLY A 313 -9.71 -5.46 1.78
C GLY A 313 -10.37 -4.22 2.38
N GLU A 314 -10.94 -3.33 1.56
CA GLU A 314 -11.09 -1.90 1.91
C GLU A 314 -11.97 -1.74 3.14
N LEU A 315 -13.01 -2.55 3.20
CA LEU A 315 -14.00 -2.49 4.25
C LEU A 315 -14.26 -3.89 4.79
N GLY A 316 -13.95 -4.07 6.08
CA GLY A 316 -14.39 -5.22 6.87
C GLY A 316 -15.85 -5.07 7.29
N GLY A 317 -16.19 -5.62 8.45
CA GLY A 317 -17.54 -5.51 9.00
C GLY A 317 -17.82 -4.14 9.63
N PRO A 318 -18.98 -3.98 10.28
CA PRO A 318 -19.30 -2.79 11.08
C PRO A 318 -18.21 -2.41 12.10
N GLU A 319 -17.48 -3.41 12.61
CA GLU A 319 -16.36 -3.23 13.55
C GLU A 319 -15.22 -2.39 12.95
N ASP A 320 -14.90 -2.55 11.66
CA ASP A 320 -13.86 -1.75 11.01
C ASP A 320 -14.39 -0.44 10.40
N ASN A 321 -15.71 -0.32 10.23
CA ASN A 321 -16.35 0.78 9.52
C ASN A 321 -17.65 1.22 10.22
N PRO A 322 -17.54 1.88 11.38
CA PRO A 322 -18.71 2.27 12.17
C PRO A 322 -19.58 3.33 11.48
N ASN A 323 -19.04 4.02 10.46
CA ASN A 323 -19.75 5.05 9.70
C ASN A 323 -20.33 4.52 8.38
N THR A 324 -20.22 3.22 8.10
CA THR A 324 -20.82 2.60 6.92
C THR A 324 -22.10 1.89 7.32
N GLU A 325 -23.17 2.16 6.58
CA GLU A 325 -24.41 1.41 6.76
C GLU A 325 -24.25 -0.01 6.20
N TYR A 326 -24.91 -0.98 6.84
CA TYR A 326 -24.93 -2.37 6.38
C TYR A 326 -26.38 -2.83 6.27
N GLU A 327 -26.71 -3.43 5.14
CA GLU A 327 -27.97 -4.13 4.99
C GLU A 327 -27.84 -5.50 5.66
N THR A 328 -28.72 -5.80 6.61
CA THR A 328 -28.76 -7.07 7.34
C THR A 328 -29.97 -7.88 6.91
N THR A 329 -29.82 -9.20 6.76
CA THR A 329 -30.98 -10.08 6.64
C THR A 329 -31.76 -10.15 7.97
N ASP A 330 -33.06 -10.44 7.93
CA ASP A 330 -33.98 -10.52 9.09
C ASP A 330 -33.51 -11.42 10.25
N CYS A 331 -32.53 -12.29 9.98
CA CYS A 331 -31.94 -13.20 10.96
C CYS A 331 -31.14 -12.49 12.08
N GLY A 332 -30.68 -11.25 11.85
CA GLY A 332 -29.89 -10.47 12.81
C GLY A 332 -28.60 -11.15 13.30
N SER A 333 -27.79 -10.44 14.10
CA SER A 333 -26.65 -11.06 14.80
C SER A 333 -27.09 -11.58 16.17
N SER A 334 -27.83 -12.67 16.21
CA SER A 334 -28.05 -13.41 17.46
C SER A 334 -26.98 -14.49 17.60
N VAL A 335 -26.61 -14.83 18.84
CA VAL A 335 -25.53 -15.79 19.12
C VAL A 335 -25.90 -17.15 18.53
N GLY A 336 -25.08 -17.65 17.60
CA GLY A 336 -25.29 -18.92 16.90
C GLY A 336 -26.09 -18.82 15.59
N LEU A 337 -26.47 -17.61 15.15
CA LEU A 337 -26.96 -17.36 13.80
C LEU A 337 -25.97 -16.46 13.03
N PRO A 338 -25.66 -16.79 11.77
CA PRO A 338 -24.76 -15.97 10.97
C PRO A 338 -25.40 -14.63 10.63
N ALA A 339 -24.68 -13.55 10.89
CA ALA A 339 -24.98 -12.23 10.36
C ALA A 339 -24.54 -12.17 8.89
N ILE A 340 -25.48 -11.97 7.98
CA ILE A 340 -25.22 -11.73 6.57
C ILE A 340 -25.41 -10.25 6.31
N LEU A 341 -24.34 -9.58 5.89
CA LEU A 341 -24.25 -8.14 5.76
C LEU A 341 -23.79 -7.75 4.36
N THR A 342 -24.42 -6.72 3.79
CA THR A 342 -23.89 -6.05 2.60
C THR A 342 -23.39 -4.67 2.99
N ASN A 343 -22.11 -4.41 2.78
CA ASN A 343 -21.52 -3.09 2.99
C ASN A 343 -22.08 -2.12 1.94
N THR A 344 -22.85 -1.10 2.33
CA THR A 344 -23.53 -0.24 1.34
C THR A 344 -22.60 0.71 0.60
N ALA A 345 -21.40 0.97 1.12
CA ALA A 345 -20.40 1.82 0.47
C ALA A 345 -19.66 1.11 -0.67
N THR A 346 -19.51 -0.22 -0.60
CA THR A 346 -18.73 -1.02 -1.57
C THR A 346 -19.53 -2.13 -2.25
N LEU A 347 -20.75 -2.41 -1.77
CA LEU A 347 -21.56 -3.57 -2.13
C LEU A 347 -20.84 -4.90 -1.86
N ASN A 348 -19.91 -4.91 -0.91
CA ASN A 348 -19.15 -6.08 -0.49
C ASN A 348 -19.98 -6.95 0.47
N LEU A 349 -19.99 -8.26 0.23
CA LEU A 349 -20.64 -9.24 1.10
C LEU A 349 -19.72 -9.58 2.27
N VAL A 350 -20.24 -9.41 3.48
CA VAL A 350 -19.60 -9.80 4.73
C VAL A 350 -20.53 -10.76 5.47
N ILE A 351 -20.04 -11.97 5.78
CA ILE A 351 -20.78 -12.94 6.61
C ILE A 351 -20.01 -13.07 7.91
N SER A 352 -20.68 -13.07 9.06
CA SER A 352 -20.02 -13.33 10.32
C SER A 352 -20.82 -14.27 11.18
N ASP A 353 -20.15 -15.27 11.76
CA ASP A 353 -20.78 -16.25 12.61
C ASP A 353 -19.98 -16.46 13.90
N THR A 354 -20.67 -16.78 14.98
CA THR A 354 -20.08 -17.15 16.27
C THR A 354 -20.22 -18.65 16.44
N ASP A 355 -19.16 -19.39 16.10
CA ASP A 355 -19.17 -20.85 16.16
C ASP A 355 -19.23 -21.37 17.60
N PHE A 356 -18.57 -20.67 18.54
CA PHE A 356 -18.52 -21.08 19.93
C PHE A 356 -18.40 -19.88 20.87
N ARG A 357 -19.14 -19.94 21.98
CA ARG A 357 -19.04 -18.97 23.08
C ARG A 357 -19.05 -19.72 24.39
N TYR A 358 -18.09 -19.41 25.25
CA TYR A 358 -18.04 -19.96 26.60
C TYR A 358 -17.67 -18.84 27.57
N LYS A 359 -18.39 -18.74 28.68
CA LYS A 359 -18.14 -17.74 29.71
C LYS A 359 -17.92 -18.43 31.04
N HIS A 360 -16.75 -18.23 31.65
CA HIS A 360 -16.42 -18.80 32.95
C HIS A 360 -15.60 -17.81 33.78
N PHE A 361 -16.03 -17.57 35.03
CA PHE A 361 -15.42 -16.61 35.95
C PHE A 361 -15.12 -15.21 35.36
N GLY A 362 -16.01 -14.71 34.50
CA GLY A 362 -15.87 -13.38 33.88
C GLY A 362 -14.96 -13.33 32.65
N ILE A 363 -14.27 -14.42 32.32
CA ILE A 363 -13.55 -14.57 31.05
C ILE A 363 -14.55 -15.06 30.00
N GLU A 364 -14.74 -14.26 28.96
CA GLU A 364 -15.50 -14.64 27.78
C GLU A 364 -14.55 -15.17 26.70
N PHE A 365 -14.77 -16.41 26.29
CA PHE A 365 -14.15 -17.00 25.12
C PHE A 365 -15.15 -16.96 23.95
N LEU A 366 -14.72 -16.41 22.82
CA LEU A 366 -15.53 -16.24 21.62
C LEU A 366 -14.74 -16.72 20.40
N LEU A 367 -15.22 -17.77 19.75
CA LEU A 367 -14.75 -18.18 18.43
C LEU A 367 -15.71 -17.61 17.39
N LYS A 368 -15.32 -16.48 16.79
CA LYS A 368 -16.05 -15.81 15.72
C LYS A 368 -15.27 -15.93 14.41
N ARG A 369 -15.96 -16.25 13.33
CA ARG A 369 -15.42 -16.22 11.96
C ARG A 369 -16.14 -15.16 11.14
N THR A 370 -15.40 -14.60 10.19
CA THR A 370 -15.93 -13.60 9.26
C THR A 370 -15.47 -13.95 7.85
N TYR A 371 -16.41 -14.07 6.93
CA TYR A 371 -16.14 -14.08 5.50
C TYR A 371 -16.23 -12.65 4.99
N ASN A 372 -15.23 -12.25 4.21
CA ASN A 372 -15.21 -10.99 3.49
C ASN A 372 -14.92 -11.29 2.02
N ALA A 373 -15.87 -10.97 1.13
CA ALA A 373 -15.77 -11.33 -0.28
C ALA A 373 -14.62 -10.60 -1.00
N ASP A 374 -14.22 -9.43 -0.50
CA ASP A 374 -13.12 -8.63 -1.01
C ASP A 374 -11.75 -9.08 -0.50
N SER A 375 -11.70 -9.91 0.54
CA SER A 375 -10.45 -10.42 1.07
C SER A 375 -9.88 -11.52 0.14
N PRO A 376 -8.70 -11.32 -0.47
CA PRO A 376 -8.06 -12.33 -1.31
C PRO A 376 -7.36 -13.42 -0.47
N HIS A 377 -7.45 -13.33 0.85
CA HIS A 377 -6.66 -14.13 1.78
C HIS A 377 -7.25 -15.50 2.06
N VAL A 378 -6.37 -16.42 2.44
CA VAL A 378 -6.71 -17.79 2.83
C VAL A 378 -6.28 -17.97 4.27
N SER A 379 -7.23 -18.21 5.16
CA SER A 379 -6.94 -18.61 6.54
C SER A 379 -7.13 -20.11 6.71
N VAL A 380 -6.99 -20.58 7.95
CA VAL A 380 -7.30 -21.97 8.34
C VAL A 380 -8.75 -22.38 8.04
N PHE A 381 -9.66 -21.42 7.90
CA PHE A 381 -11.06 -21.66 7.54
C PHE A 381 -11.35 -21.56 6.04
N GLY A 382 -10.31 -21.36 5.22
CA GLY A 382 -10.42 -21.26 3.77
C GLY A 382 -10.36 -19.82 3.25
N LYS A 383 -10.70 -19.68 1.97
CA LYS A 383 -10.56 -18.42 1.21
C LYS A 383 -11.61 -17.40 1.64
N GLY A 384 -11.20 -16.14 1.81
CA GLY A 384 -12.05 -15.04 2.24
C GLY A 384 -12.51 -15.12 3.70
N TRP A 385 -12.23 -16.22 4.40
CA TRP A 385 -12.54 -16.37 5.81
C TRP A 385 -11.39 -15.87 6.68
N SER A 386 -11.71 -15.08 7.69
CA SER A 386 -10.89 -14.68 8.81
C SER A 386 -11.58 -15.10 10.11
N TRP A 387 -10.88 -14.97 11.23
CA TRP A 387 -11.41 -15.36 12.53
C TRP A 387 -10.82 -14.51 13.65
N TYR A 388 -11.48 -14.52 14.81
CA TYR A 388 -11.19 -13.60 15.92
C TYR A 388 -9.72 -13.63 16.38
N TYR A 389 -9.10 -14.82 16.41
CA TYR A 389 -7.69 -14.99 16.78
C TYR A 389 -6.76 -15.13 15.57
N GLY A 390 -7.30 -14.97 14.35
CA GLY A 390 -6.58 -15.12 13.09
C GLY A 390 -5.87 -13.88 12.60
N THR A 391 -5.77 -12.85 13.44
CA THR A 391 -5.08 -11.63 13.06
C THR A 391 -3.61 -11.89 12.81
N ARG A 392 -3.05 -11.23 11.79
CA ARG A 392 -1.62 -11.36 11.45
C ARG A 392 -1.06 -10.06 10.92
N LEU A 393 0.23 -9.88 11.11
CA LEU A 393 1.00 -8.78 10.58
C LEU A 393 1.97 -9.31 9.53
N ARG A 394 2.11 -8.56 8.45
CA ARG A 394 2.86 -8.95 7.26
C ARG A 394 3.83 -7.86 6.85
N LYS A 395 5.12 -8.14 6.84
CA LYS A 395 6.11 -7.17 6.35
C LYS A 395 6.27 -7.26 4.83
N THR A 396 6.21 -6.13 4.14
CA THR A 396 6.45 -6.06 2.69
C THR A 396 7.94 -5.85 2.39
N PRO A 397 8.40 -6.05 1.14
CA PRO A 397 9.79 -5.75 0.74
C PRO A 397 10.19 -4.29 0.92
N SER A 398 9.21 -3.39 1.00
CA SER A 398 9.41 -1.97 1.29
C SER A 398 9.45 -1.67 2.80
N GLU A 399 9.56 -2.70 3.64
CA GLU A 399 9.57 -2.67 5.12
C GLU A 399 8.22 -2.28 5.79
N ASN A 400 7.21 -1.88 5.02
CA ASN A 400 5.85 -1.61 5.50
C ASN A 400 5.23 -2.87 6.14
N ILE A 401 4.20 -2.69 6.97
CA ILE A 401 3.45 -3.78 7.59
C ILE A 401 2.00 -3.72 7.13
N ASP A 402 1.44 -4.85 6.71
CA ASP A 402 0.02 -5.01 6.47
C ASP A 402 -0.59 -5.80 7.63
N TRP A 403 -1.63 -5.24 8.25
CA TRP A 403 -2.36 -5.85 9.34
C TRP A 403 -3.67 -6.44 8.84
N TYR A 404 -3.84 -7.73 9.06
CA TYR A 404 -5.01 -8.50 8.69
C TYR A 404 -5.93 -8.55 9.90
N THR A 405 -7.02 -7.81 9.85
CA THR A 405 -7.95 -7.74 10.97
C THR A 405 -8.81 -9.01 11.05
N PRO A 406 -9.40 -9.31 12.22
CA PRO A 406 -10.34 -10.42 12.39
C PRO A 406 -11.51 -10.48 11.42
N THR A 407 -11.88 -9.36 10.79
CA THR A 407 -12.99 -9.24 9.83
C THR A 407 -12.55 -9.42 8.37
N GLY A 408 -11.25 -9.62 8.15
CA GLY A 408 -10.68 -9.79 6.81
C GLY A 408 -10.31 -8.49 6.12
N ARG A 409 -10.47 -7.32 6.78
CA ARG A 409 -9.91 -6.03 6.34
C ARG A 409 -8.38 -6.10 6.41
N ILE A 410 -7.72 -5.41 5.48
CA ILE A 410 -6.28 -5.21 5.52
C ILE A 410 -6.02 -3.74 5.81
N ILE A 411 -5.24 -3.46 6.85
CA ILE A 411 -4.82 -2.13 7.24
C ILE A 411 -3.32 -1.98 6.94
N HIS A 412 -2.96 -0.95 6.18
CA HIS A 412 -1.56 -0.70 5.84
C HIS A 412 -0.88 0.23 6.86
N PHE A 413 0.31 -0.18 7.29
CA PHE A 413 1.20 0.56 8.18
C PHE A 413 2.51 0.82 7.46
N TYR A 414 2.76 2.09 7.15
CA TYR A 414 3.94 2.51 6.39
C TYR A 414 5.14 2.64 7.30
N TYR A 415 6.20 1.89 7.01
CA TYR A 415 7.43 1.97 7.77
C TYR A 415 8.09 3.32 7.55
N ASP A 416 8.36 3.99 8.65
CA ASP A 416 9.14 5.19 8.67
C ASP A 416 10.55 4.87 9.16
N ALA A 417 11.44 4.67 8.19
CA ALA A 417 12.87 4.40 8.45
C ALA A 417 13.53 5.45 9.34
N SER A 418 12.98 6.65 9.47
CA SER A 418 13.53 7.70 10.33
C SER A 418 13.24 7.55 11.81
N THR A 419 12.06 7.05 12.12
CA THR A 419 11.63 6.92 13.50
C THR A 419 11.70 5.47 13.96
N GLY A 420 11.93 4.53 13.02
CA GLY A 420 11.76 3.11 13.25
C GLY A 420 10.31 2.71 13.53
N ASN A 421 9.37 3.65 13.36
CA ASN A 421 7.95 3.49 13.68
C ASN A 421 7.13 3.23 12.43
N TYR A 422 5.85 2.95 12.65
CA TYR A 422 4.89 2.69 11.59
C TYR A 422 3.77 3.72 11.59
N ILE A 423 3.44 4.22 10.41
CA ILE A 423 2.40 5.23 10.21
C ILE A 423 1.17 4.54 9.59
N PRO A 424 0.00 4.56 10.24
CA PRO A 424 -1.21 3.94 9.68
C PRO A 424 -1.66 4.64 8.40
N GLU A 425 -2.38 3.91 7.57
CA GLU A 425 -3.09 4.45 6.41
C GLU A 425 -4.16 5.47 6.77
N TYR A 426 -4.57 6.24 5.76
CA TYR A 426 -5.56 7.29 5.95
C TYR A 426 -6.87 6.74 6.51
N GLY A 427 -7.38 7.38 7.58
CA GLY A 427 -8.63 6.99 8.22
C GLY A 427 -8.49 5.89 9.29
N VAL A 428 -7.28 5.39 9.54
CA VAL A 428 -7.00 4.41 10.60
C VAL A 428 -6.37 5.10 11.80
N SER A 429 -6.93 4.86 12.98
CA SER A 429 -6.45 5.40 14.26
C SER A 429 -5.48 4.48 15.00
N ASP A 430 -5.50 3.19 14.66
CA ASP A 430 -4.63 2.18 15.25
C ASP A 430 -3.17 2.54 15.06
N ARG A 431 -2.34 2.18 16.04
CA ARG A 431 -0.90 2.43 16.04
C ARG A 431 -0.16 1.12 16.01
N LEU A 432 0.91 1.08 15.22
CA LEU A 432 1.85 -0.03 15.21
C LEU A 432 3.23 0.45 15.62
N TRP A 433 3.88 -0.31 16.51
CA TRP A 433 5.31 -0.14 16.77
C TRP A 433 5.96 -1.49 17.03
N LYS A 434 7.29 -1.50 16.93
CA LYS A 434 8.11 -2.68 17.19
C LYS A 434 8.69 -2.60 18.59
N LYS A 435 8.61 -3.69 19.36
CA LYS A 435 9.25 -3.86 20.65
C LYS A 435 9.99 -5.20 20.63
N ASP A 436 11.32 -5.14 20.71
CA ASP A 436 12.21 -6.30 20.52
C ASP A 436 11.94 -6.98 19.16
N ASN A 437 11.64 -8.29 19.17
CA ASN A 437 11.24 -9.04 17.97
C ASN A 437 9.73 -9.04 17.71
N ASN A 438 8.94 -8.31 18.49
CA ASN A 438 7.48 -8.31 18.38
C ASN A 438 6.93 -7.00 17.83
N PHE A 439 5.85 -7.09 17.08
CA PHE A 439 5.03 -5.95 16.70
C PHE A 439 3.83 -5.83 17.65
N ILE A 440 3.50 -4.60 18.04
CA ILE A 440 2.36 -4.32 18.90
C ILE A 440 1.43 -3.38 18.13
N VAL A 441 0.16 -3.78 18.00
CA VAL A 441 -0.93 -2.99 17.43
C VAL A 441 -1.85 -2.56 18.58
N LEU A 442 -2.22 -1.29 18.64
CA LEU A 442 -3.14 -0.72 19.65
C LEU A 442 -4.13 0.28 19.06
#